data_AF-A0A352Z8G1-F1
#
_entry.id   AF-A0A352Z8G1-F1
#
_cell.length_a   1.000
_cell.length_b   1.000
_cell.length_c   1.000
_cell.angle_alpha   90.00
_cell.angle_beta   90.00
_cell.angle_gamma   90.00
#
_symmetry.space_group_name_H-M   'P 1'
#
loop_
_entity.id
_entity.type
_entity.pdbx_description
1 polymer ?
#
loop_
_entity_poly.entity_id
_entity_poly.type
_entity_poly.pdbx_seq_one_letter_code
_entity_poly.pdbx_strand_id
1 'polypeptide(L)'
;MYRFFWFVLFLPCTLHAFWPLSWEFNNENRFLGPLASYERVDDHLSLTLRPLLFSYDSENGGKYYFLYPLGKSTKEKSYFIPFFLSKEFEGRKDTSIILFFFGESEKGSYGGFFPFYGKLYNRFSKDEMGFFAWPLYSYTENEGARKTNILWPLFSFYSGEEKGVKAWPLYGTREREGVKSTSFFLWPIFRKEKKDLDTDEPVDVFYAFPLYMQSVSEKRASYTFIWPLFSYTRDDEKQKWDIPWPLFSRTDGEERKGFGIFPLYSYDIKDRDKTVNILWPLYKESEWYAGDERFFQRRVFLFSKYEEEKEKVFLNIWPFFDYREKQKEYAFYFPSILPFRDEGFDRIIKPLLTLWEQKGSETKSMTNLLYGLFTSERKDDMWKIRFAFLLELTGDDKGFGFQFLSGLFGMDRKRIKIFFIPFERAVDTQENP
;
A
#
# COMPACT_ATOMS: atom_id res chain seq x y z
N MET A 1 -38.91 -3.65 19.84
CA MET A 1 -37.81 -2.91 19.20
C MET A 1 -37.95 -2.88 17.66
N TYR A 2 -39.19 -2.75 17.14
CA TYR A 2 -39.54 -2.86 15.70
C TYR A 2 -40.45 -1.71 15.23
N ARG A 3 -40.34 -0.52 15.86
CA ARG A 3 -41.20 0.64 15.54
C ARG A 3 -40.47 1.88 15.04
N PHE A 4 -39.13 1.86 15.00
CA PHE A 4 -38.36 2.99 14.46
C PHE A 4 -38.10 2.88 12.93
N PHE A 5 -38.33 1.69 12.34
CA PHE A 5 -38.04 1.44 10.93
C PHE A 5 -39.15 1.85 9.95
N TRP A 6 -40.34 2.20 10.46
CA TRP A 6 -41.50 2.53 9.60
C TRP A 6 -41.65 4.03 9.30
N PHE A 7 -40.94 4.92 9.99
CA PHE A 7 -41.08 6.36 9.78
C PHE A 7 -40.25 6.91 8.61
N VAL A 8 -39.34 6.13 8.04
CA VAL A 8 -38.52 6.56 6.88
C VAL A 8 -39.23 6.30 5.53
N LEU A 9 -40.35 5.55 5.53
CA LEU A 9 -41.07 5.13 4.33
C LEU A 9 -42.12 6.12 3.80
N PHE A 10 -42.34 7.27 4.46
CA PHE A 10 -43.28 8.31 4.04
C PHE A 10 -42.63 9.64 3.66
N LEU A 11 -41.31 9.68 3.45
CA LEU A 11 -40.70 10.79 2.73
C LEU A 11 -40.95 10.55 1.23
N PRO A 12 -41.61 11.47 0.51
CA PRO A 12 -41.85 11.28 -0.92
C PRO A 12 -40.51 11.05 -1.62
N CYS A 13 -40.46 10.05 -2.51
CA CYS A 13 -39.30 9.67 -3.34
C CYS A 13 -38.70 10.80 -4.21
N THR A 14 -39.17 12.03 -4.05
CA THR A 14 -38.71 13.25 -4.72
C THR A 14 -37.74 14.09 -3.87
N LEU A 15 -37.50 13.72 -2.60
CA LEU A 15 -36.54 14.41 -1.73
C LEU A 15 -35.10 13.93 -2.01
N HIS A 16 -34.49 14.50 -3.03
CA HIS A 16 -33.12 14.18 -3.48
C HIS A 16 -32.00 14.54 -2.49
N ALA A 17 -32.31 15.18 -1.35
CA ALA A 17 -31.37 15.41 -0.26
C ALA A 17 -32.09 15.73 1.05
N PHE A 18 -31.92 14.91 2.07
CA PHE A 18 -32.37 15.18 3.44
C PHE A 18 -31.21 14.90 4.39
N TRP A 19 -30.41 15.93 4.71
CA TRP A 19 -29.25 15.78 5.59
C TRP A 19 -29.66 15.49 7.05
N PRO A 20 -28.96 14.60 7.77
CA PRO A 20 -27.85 13.75 7.32
C PRO A 20 -28.31 12.41 6.75
N LEU A 21 -29.61 12.16 6.58
CA LEU A 21 -30.16 10.85 6.22
C LEU A 21 -29.81 10.41 4.80
N SER A 22 -29.92 11.27 3.79
CA SER A 22 -29.61 10.97 2.38
C SER A 22 -29.10 12.20 1.63
N TRP A 23 -28.08 12.00 0.80
CA TRP A 23 -27.53 13.02 -0.08
C TRP A 23 -26.66 12.37 -1.18
N GLU A 24 -26.35 13.13 -2.22
CA GLU A 24 -25.53 12.69 -3.35
C GLU A 24 -24.27 13.53 -3.44
N PHE A 25 -23.14 12.91 -3.77
CA PHE A 25 -21.87 13.60 -4.03
C PHE A 25 -21.04 12.82 -5.05
N ASN A 26 -20.71 13.45 -6.17
CA ASN A 26 -19.93 12.84 -7.25
C ASN A 26 -20.48 11.48 -7.71
N ASN A 27 -21.80 11.40 -7.96
CA ASN A 27 -22.53 10.19 -8.35
C ASN A 27 -22.60 9.07 -7.28
N GLU A 28 -22.04 9.31 -6.08
CA GLU A 28 -22.15 8.43 -4.93
C GLU A 28 -23.32 8.88 -4.03
N ASN A 29 -24.29 8.01 -3.83
CA ASN A 29 -25.37 8.22 -2.85
C ASN A 29 -24.85 7.87 -1.46
N ARG A 30 -24.95 8.80 -0.52
CA ARG A 30 -24.47 8.66 0.86
C ARG A 30 -25.65 8.78 1.83
N PHE A 31 -25.62 7.95 2.87
CA PHE A 31 -26.69 7.85 3.87
C PHE A 31 -26.15 7.93 5.29
N LEU A 32 -26.92 8.55 6.17
CA LEU A 32 -26.58 8.77 7.59
C LEU A 32 -25.18 9.40 7.73
N GLY A 33 -24.95 10.53 7.07
CA GLY A 33 -23.65 11.17 6.94
C GLY A 33 -22.74 10.34 6.02
N PRO A 34 -21.58 9.84 6.50
CA PRO A 34 -20.71 8.97 5.74
C PRO A 34 -20.99 7.47 5.99
N LEU A 35 -21.94 7.06 6.83
CA LEU A 35 -21.95 5.68 7.35
C LEU A 35 -22.27 4.61 6.30
N ALA A 36 -23.11 4.92 5.32
CA ALA A 36 -23.38 4.03 4.19
C ALA A 36 -23.21 4.79 2.87
N SER A 37 -22.66 4.14 1.87
CA SER A 37 -22.64 4.69 0.52
C SER A 37 -22.90 3.64 -0.55
N TYR A 38 -23.49 4.11 -1.63
CA TYR A 38 -23.95 3.33 -2.76
C TYR A 38 -23.66 4.10 -4.05
N GLU A 39 -22.93 3.48 -4.95
CA GLU A 39 -22.61 4.03 -6.26
C GLU A 39 -22.89 2.96 -7.32
N ARG A 40 -23.53 3.39 -8.40
CA ARG A 40 -23.75 2.56 -9.58
C ARG A 40 -23.35 3.36 -10.82
N VAL A 41 -22.27 2.93 -11.46
CA VAL A 41 -21.78 3.51 -12.71
C VAL A 41 -21.80 2.39 -13.74
N ASP A 42 -22.61 2.57 -14.79
CA ASP A 42 -22.89 1.53 -15.78
C ASP A 42 -23.37 0.21 -15.14
N ASP A 43 -22.59 -0.86 -15.27
CA ASP A 43 -22.81 -2.19 -14.66
C ASP A 43 -21.96 -2.43 -13.40
N HIS A 44 -21.18 -1.44 -12.98
CA HIS A 44 -20.37 -1.50 -11.76
C HIS A 44 -21.17 -1.03 -10.54
N LEU A 45 -21.17 -1.86 -9.51
CA LEU A 45 -21.86 -1.63 -8.25
C LEU A 45 -20.84 -1.52 -7.14
N SER A 46 -20.84 -0.38 -6.44
CA SER A 46 -20.08 -0.20 -5.21
C SER A 46 -21.03 0.03 -4.03
N LEU A 47 -20.84 -0.75 -2.97
CA LEU A 47 -21.58 -0.63 -1.72
C LEU A 47 -20.60 -0.60 -0.55
N THR A 48 -20.72 0.38 0.33
CA THR A 48 -19.85 0.48 1.51
C THR A 48 -20.69 0.73 2.77
N LEU A 49 -20.45 -0.07 3.81
CA LEU A 49 -21.07 0.06 5.13
C LEU A 49 -19.96 0.24 6.16
N ARG A 50 -19.72 1.48 6.56
CA ARG A 50 -18.57 1.87 7.38
C ARG A 50 -18.66 1.41 8.84
N PRO A 51 -19.82 1.40 9.53
CA PRO A 51 -19.95 0.78 10.86
C PRO A 51 -19.54 -0.70 10.91
N LEU A 52 -19.74 -1.42 9.81
CA LEU A 52 -19.40 -2.84 9.69
C LEU A 52 -18.04 -3.07 9.04
N LEU A 53 -17.32 -1.98 8.70
CA LEU A 53 -16.06 -2.00 7.97
C LEU A 53 -16.13 -2.90 6.73
N PHE A 54 -17.26 -2.78 6.03
CA PHE A 54 -17.62 -3.61 4.88
C PHE A 54 -17.62 -2.77 3.62
N SER A 55 -17.08 -3.32 2.54
CA SER A 55 -17.17 -2.73 1.21
C SER A 55 -17.25 -3.84 0.17
N TYR A 56 -18.10 -3.64 -0.83
CA TYR A 56 -18.23 -4.48 -2.00
C TYR A 56 -18.07 -3.63 -3.25
N ASP A 57 -17.32 -4.14 -4.21
CA ASP A 57 -17.17 -3.58 -5.54
C ASP A 57 -17.27 -4.70 -6.56
N SER A 58 -18.16 -4.58 -7.55
CA SER A 58 -18.32 -5.60 -8.60
C SER A 58 -17.24 -5.54 -9.69
N GLU A 59 -16.38 -4.53 -9.70
CA GLU A 59 -15.29 -4.39 -10.66
C GLU A 59 -14.35 -5.62 -10.66
N ASN A 60 -13.88 -6.02 -11.85
CA ASN A 60 -12.85 -7.05 -12.06
C ASN A 60 -13.09 -8.38 -11.30
N GLY A 61 -14.34 -8.86 -11.29
CA GLY A 61 -14.70 -10.14 -10.69
C GLY A 61 -15.06 -10.10 -9.21
N GLY A 62 -15.27 -8.90 -8.65
CA GLY A 62 -15.77 -8.71 -7.30
C GLY A 62 -14.67 -8.60 -6.26
N LYS A 63 -14.59 -7.44 -5.60
CA LYS A 63 -13.75 -7.20 -4.42
C LYS A 63 -14.64 -7.00 -3.21
N TYR A 64 -14.36 -7.73 -2.14
CA TYR A 64 -15.07 -7.67 -0.87
C TYR A 64 -14.09 -7.36 0.25
N TYR A 65 -14.44 -6.41 1.11
CA TYR A 65 -13.79 -6.17 2.39
C TYR A 65 -14.82 -6.43 3.48
N PHE A 66 -14.41 -7.10 4.55
CA PHE A 66 -15.25 -7.35 5.72
C PHE A 66 -14.37 -7.23 6.96
N LEU A 67 -14.84 -6.51 7.98
CA LEU A 67 -14.02 -6.20 9.17
C LEU A 67 -12.65 -5.64 8.78
N TYR A 68 -12.61 -4.74 7.79
CA TYR A 68 -11.36 -4.18 7.27
C TYR A 68 -10.44 -3.69 8.42
N PRO A 69 -9.12 -3.99 8.39
CA PRO A 69 -8.36 -4.66 7.33
C PRO A 69 -8.25 -6.18 7.50
N LEU A 70 -9.02 -6.79 8.42
CA LEU A 70 -8.85 -8.20 8.77
C LEU A 70 -9.34 -9.16 7.70
N GLY A 71 -10.38 -8.78 6.94
CA GLY A 71 -10.99 -9.60 5.91
C GLY A 71 -10.99 -8.94 4.54
N LYS A 72 -10.55 -9.69 3.51
CA LYS A 72 -10.64 -9.30 2.11
C LYS A 72 -10.88 -10.54 1.25
N SER A 73 -11.74 -10.44 0.25
CA SER A 73 -11.95 -11.47 -0.77
C SER A 73 -11.88 -10.84 -2.16
N THR A 74 -11.13 -11.46 -3.06
CA THR A 74 -10.96 -11.10 -4.46
C THR A 74 -10.85 -12.39 -5.26
N LYS A 75 -10.93 -12.32 -6.59
CA LYS A 75 -10.80 -13.49 -7.46
C LYS A 75 -9.54 -14.32 -7.18
N GLU A 76 -8.41 -13.67 -6.93
CA GLU A 76 -7.11 -14.33 -6.74
C GLU A 76 -6.74 -14.57 -5.27
N LYS A 77 -7.36 -13.85 -4.34
CA LYS A 77 -6.96 -13.89 -2.94
C LYS A 77 -8.11 -13.58 -2.01
N SER A 78 -8.30 -14.47 -1.04
CA SER A 78 -9.24 -14.31 0.06
C SER A 78 -8.53 -14.52 1.38
N TYR A 79 -8.73 -13.68 2.37
CA TYR A 79 -8.16 -13.86 3.71
C TYR A 79 -9.09 -13.33 4.79
N PHE A 80 -8.97 -13.92 5.96
CA PHE A 80 -9.49 -13.42 7.23
C PHE A 80 -8.44 -13.66 8.30
N ILE A 81 -7.67 -12.65 8.65
CA ILE A 81 -6.52 -12.80 9.55
C ILE A 81 -7.02 -13.04 10.99
N PRO A 82 -6.42 -13.99 11.74
CA PRO A 82 -5.39 -14.96 11.34
C PRO A 82 -5.95 -16.32 10.88
N PHE A 83 -7.27 -16.45 10.74
CA PHE A 83 -7.95 -17.74 10.61
C PHE A 83 -7.90 -18.37 9.21
N PHE A 84 -7.87 -17.56 8.15
CA PHE A 84 -8.04 -18.05 6.79
C PHE A 84 -7.18 -17.26 5.79
N LEU A 85 -6.58 -17.98 4.85
CA LEU A 85 -5.91 -17.43 3.68
C LEU A 85 -6.09 -18.41 2.52
N SER A 86 -6.66 -17.96 1.42
CA SER A 86 -6.72 -18.66 0.15
C SER A 86 -6.10 -17.78 -0.93
N LYS A 87 -5.26 -18.36 -1.77
CA LYS A 87 -4.66 -17.72 -2.93
C LYS A 87 -4.86 -18.62 -4.14
N GLU A 88 -5.19 -18.03 -5.26
CA GLU A 88 -5.31 -18.71 -6.55
C GLU A 88 -4.40 -17.99 -7.55
N PHE A 89 -3.49 -18.73 -8.17
CA PHE A 89 -2.56 -18.21 -9.17
C PHE A 89 -2.36 -19.24 -10.26
N GLU A 90 -2.55 -18.85 -11.53
CA GLU A 90 -2.46 -19.74 -12.69
C GLU A 90 -3.28 -21.05 -12.55
N GLY A 91 -4.49 -20.94 -11.97
CA GLY A 91 -5.39 -22.07 -11.73
C GLY A 91 -4.98 -22.99 -10.57
N ARG A 92 -3.88 -22.70 -9.87
CA ARG A 92 -3.43 -23.44 -8.67
C ARG A 92 -3.95 -22.75 -7.44
N LYS A 93 -4.57 -23.52 -6.54
CA LYS A 93 -5.13 -23.00 -5.30
C LYS A 93 -4.30 -23.43 -4.10
N ASP A 94 -4.00 -22.45 -3.25
CA ASP A 94 -3.38 -22.63 -1.95
C ASP A 94 -4.34 -22.14 -0.90
N THR A 95 -4.57 -22.94 0.14
CA THR A 95 -5.44 -22.56 1.25
C THR A 95 -4.76 -22.88 2.56
N SER A 96 -4.95 -22.00 3.53
CA SER A 96 -4.49 -22.15 4.90
C SER A 96 -5.63 -21.75 5.83
N ILE A 97 -5.95 -22.62 6.77
CA ILE A 97 -6.96 -22.41 7.79
C ILE A 97 -6.28 -22.61 9.14
N ILE A 98 -5.95 -21.51 9.82
CA ILE A 98 -5.22 -21.48 11.09
C ILE A 98 -3.86 -22.21 10.96
N LEU A 99 -3.82 -23.49 11.30
CA LEU A 99 -2.64 -24.34 11.27
C LEU A 99 -2.69 -25.40 10.17
N PHE A 100 -3.85 -25.60 9.54
CA PHE A 100 -4.00 -26.46 8.39
C PHE A 100 -3.60 -25.69 7.14
N PHE A 101 -2.91 -26.36 6.22
CA PHE A 101 -2.65 -25.84 4.89
C PHE A 101 -2.73 -26.96 3.88
N PHE A 102 -3.15 -26.61 2.67
CA PHE A 102 -3.27 -27.53 1.54
C PHE A 102 -3.23 -26.74 0.24
N GLY A 103 -2.76 -27.37 -0.82
CA GLY A 103 -2.74 -26.75 -2.13
C GLY A 103 -2.21 -27.66 -3.21
N GLU A 104 -2.07 -27.10 -4.40
CA GLU A 104 -1.62 -27.81 -5.59
C GLU A 104 -0.32 -27.21 -6.14
N SER A 105 0.50 -28.07 -6.72
CA SER A 105 1.74 -27.73 -7.40
C SER A 105 1.88 -28.62 -8.64
N GLU A 106 2.83 -28.31 -9.50
CA GLU A 106 3.17 -29.16 -10.65
C GLU A 106 3.58 -30.59 -10.25
N LYS A 107 4.15 -30.76 -9.05
CA LYS A 107 4.51 -32.08 -8.51
C LYS A 107 3.33 -32.84 -7.88
N GLY A 108 2.17 -32.20 -7.76
CA GLY A 108 0.96 -32.75 -7.15
C GLY A 108 0.46 -31.94 -5.96
N SER A 109 -0.56 -32.49 -5.30
CA SER A 109 -1.19 -31.90 -4.13
C SER A 109 -0.31 -32.04 -2.88
N TYR A 110 -0.41 -31.07 -1.99
CA TYR A 110 0.36 -31.00 -0.76
C TYR A 110 -0.50 -30.49 0.39
N GLY A 111 -0.03 -30.66 1.63
CA GLY A 111 -0.72 -30.15 2.80
C GLY A 111 -0.13 -30.60 4.13
N GLY A 112 -0.73 -30.13 5.21
CA GLY A 112 -0.28 -30.42 6.56
C GLY A 112 -1.07 -29.71 7.65
N PHE A 113 -0.68 -30.00 8.89
CA PHE A 113 -1.14 -29.39 10.13
C PHE A 113 0.08 -29.02 10.96
N PHE A 114 0.42 -27.74 10.97
CA PHE A 114 1.57 -27.24 11.72
C PHE A 114 1.30 -27.28 13.24
N PRO A 115 2.24 -27.72 14.09
CA PRO A 115 3.61 -28.16 13.77
C PRO A 115 3.76 -29.69 13.57
N PHE A 116 2.69 -30.47 13.57
CA PHE A 116 2.76 -31.94 13.68
C PHE A 116 3.22 -32.63 12.40
N TYR A 117 2.69 -32.23 11.25
CA TYR A 117 3.06 -32.83 9.97
C TYR A 117 2.81 -31.86 8.84
N GLY A 118 3.65 -31.90 7.82
CA GLY A 118 3.33 -31.21 6.60
C GLY A 118 4.29 -31.53 5.48
N LYS A 119 3.76 -31.47 4.26
CA LYS A 119 4.52 -31.61 3.02
C LYS A 119 4.13 -30.46 2.11
N LEU A 120 5.11 -29.87 1.44
CA LEU A 120 4.96 -28.75 0.51
C LEU A 120 5.85 -29.01 -0.71
N TYR A 121 5.41 -28.61 -1.89
CA TYR A 121 6.15 -28.75 -3.14
C TYR A 121 6.27 -27.40 -3.85
N ASN A 122 7.40 -27.13 -4.47
CA ASN A 122 7.67 -25.90 -5.22
C ASN A 122 7.34 -24.63 -4.41
N ARG A 123 7.78 -24.59 -3.14
CA ARG A 123 7.53 -23.47 -2.21
C ARG A 123 8.83 -22.95 -1.63
N PHE A 124 8.87 -21.65 -1.33
CA PHE A 124 10.03 -20.98 -0.73
C PHE A 124 11.36 -21.26 -1.49
N SER A 125 11.29 -21.32 -2.82
CA SER A 125 12.43 -21.69 -3.69
C SER A 125 13.04 -23.04 -3.32
N LYS A 126 12.18 -24.02 -3.02
CA LYS A 126 12.51 -25.43 -2.78
C LYS A 126 11.56 -26.31 -3.58
N ASP A 127 12.11 -27.38 -4.12
CA ASP A 127 11.40 -28.40 -4.88
C ASP A 127 10.44 -29.18 -3.98
N GLU A 128 10.92 -29.56 -2.79
CA GLU A 128 10.15 -30.28 -1.80
C GLU A 128 10.58 -29.84 -0.39
N MET A 129 9.63 -29.79 0.53
CA MET A 129 9.93 -29.74 1.96
C MET A 129 8.88 -30.47 2.76
N GLY A 130 9.28 -30.92 3.93
CA GLY A 130 8.34 -31.47 4.89
C GLY A 130 8.86 -31.41 6.31
N PHE A 131 7.96 -31.65 7.24
CA PHE A 131 8.27 -31.68 8.66
C PHE A 131 7.41 -32.71 9.39
N PHE A 132 7.94 -33.17 10.51
CA PHE A 132 7.25 -34.05 11.44
C PHE A 132 7.59 -33.59 12.86
N ALA A 133 6.55 -33.28 13.64
CA ALA A 133 6.63 -32.70 14.97
C ALA A 133 7.64 -31.56 15.05
N TRP A 134 7.50 -30.54 14.20
CA TRP A 134 8.39 -29.39 14.17
C TRP A 134 8.51 -28.77 15.58
N PRO A 135 9.73 -28.46 16.08
CA PRO A 135 11.01 -28.41 15.36
C PRO A 135 11.82 -29.71 15.37
N LEU A 136 11.28 -30.85 15.83
CA LEU A 136 12.03 -32.10 16.01
C LEU A 136 12.61 -32.64 14.71
N TYR A 137 11.83 -32.65 13.62
CA TYR A 137 12.28 -33.10 12.31
C TYR A 137 11.74 -32.23 11.18
N SER A 138 12.60 -31.87 10.24
CA SER A 138 12.20 -31.28 8.96
C SER A 138 13.21 -31.59 7.87
N TYR A 139 12.80 -31.50 6.62
CA TYR A 139 13.70 -31.62 5.48
C TYR A 139 13.31 -30.66 4.37
N THR A 140 14.28 -30.31 3.54
CA THR A 140 14.11 -29.52 2.32
C THR A 140 14.97 -30.09 1.21
N GLU A 141 14.47 -30.06 -0.01
CA GLU A 141 15.15 -30.54 -1.21
C GLU A 141 15.13 -29.45 -2.30
N ASN A 142 16.25 -29.28 -3.00
CA ASN A 142 16.40 -28.34 -4.10
C ASN A 142 17.53 -28.78 -5.03
N GLU A 143 17.26 -28.91 -6.32
CA GLU A 143 18.27 -29.23 -7.34
C GLU A 143 19.14 -30.45 -6.95
N GLY A 144 18.52 -31.51 -6.43
CA GLY A 144 19.23 -32.73 -5.99
C GLY A 144 19.98 -32.62 -4.65
N ALA A 145 19.99 -31.46 -4.00
CA ALA A 145 20.53 -31.28 -2.66
C ALA A 145 19.42 -31.41 -1.59
N ARG A 146 19.61 -32.33 -0.65
CA ARG A 146 18.69 -32.57 0.46
C ARG A 146 19.31 -32.13 1.79
N LYS A 147 18.57 -31.32 2.54
CA LYS A 147 18.92 -30.88 3.90
C LYS A 147 17.89 -31.43 4.88
N THR A 148 18.35 -32.20 5.85
CA THR A 148 17.54 -32.71 6.97
C THR A 148 17.91 -31.95 8.24
N ASN A 149 16.93 -31.52 9.02
CA ASN A 149 17.13 -30.92 10.33
C ASN A 149 16.60 -31.84 11.43
N ILE A 150 17.36 -31.95 12.51
CA ILE A 150 16.95 -32.62 13.75
C ILE A 150 17.06 -31.58 14.86
N LEU A 151 15.99 -31.41 15.64
CA LEU A 151 15.89 -30.39 16.70
C LEU A 151 16.28 -29.00 16.16
N TRP A 152 15.58 -28.53 15.13
CA TRP A 152 15.89 -27.26 14.50
C TRP A 152 15.97 -26.13 15.56
N PRO A 153 17.01 -25.28 15.53
CA PRO A 153 18.05 -25.14 14.50
C PRO A 153 19.34 -25.94 14.75
N LEU A 154 19.41 -26.78 15.80
CA LEU A 154 20.64 -27.35 16.35
C LEU A 154 21.38 -28.24 15.35
N PHE A 155 20.73 -29.26 14.80
CA PHE A 155 21.39 -30.21 13.91
C PHE A 155 20.84 -30.14 12.48
N SER A 156 21.75 -30.12 11.50
CA SER A 156 21.40 -30.33 10.09
C SER A 156 22.38 -31.28 9.40
N PHE A 157 21.87 -32.10 8.48
CA PHE A 157 22.64 -33.00 7.64
C PHE A 157 22.34 -32.67 6.18
N TYR A 158 23.37 -32.60 5.36
CA TYR A 158 23.27 -32.32 3.92
C TYR A 158 23.71 -33.56 3.14
N SER A 159 22.92 -33.95 2.15
CA SER A 159 23.15 -35.12 1.30
C SER A 159 22.71 -34.87 -0.15
N GLY A 160 23.22 -35.67 -1.09
CA GLY A 160 22.95 -35.52 -2.53
C GLY A 160 24.04 -34.65 -3.18
N GLU A 161 23.62 -33.67 -3.98
CA GLU A 161 24.51 -32.70 -4.64
C GLU A 161 25.29 -31.83 -3.64
N GLU A 162 24.79 -31.71 -2.41
CA GLU A 162 25.49 -31.04 -1.31
C GLU A 162 25.76 -32.02 -0.17
N LYS A 163 26.94 -31.91 0.44
CA LYS A 163 27.38 -32.75 1.55
C LYS A 163 27.79 -31.90 2.73
N GLY A 164 27.53 -32.37 3.96
CA GLY A 164 27.98 -31.66 5.15
C GLY A 164 27.11 -31.91 6.38
N VAL A 165 27.53 -31.31 7.48
CA VAL A 165 26.87 -31.43 8.79
C VAL A 165 26.89 -30.09 9.51
N LYS A 166 25.90 -29.85 10.36
CA LYS A 166 25.78 -28.64 11.15
C LYS A 166 25.36 -29.01 12.56
N ALA A 167 26.09 -28.50 13.54
CA ALA A 167 25.79 -28.51 14.97
C ALA A 167 25.86 -27.05 15.46
N TRP A 168 24.78 -26.30 15.27
CA TRP A 168 24.70 -24.90 15.65
C TRP A 168 24.60 -24.76 17.19
N PRO A 169 25.32 -23.80 17.82
CA PRO A 169 26.18 -22.77 17.22
C PRO A 169 27.65 -23.18 17.07
N LEU A 170 28.03 -24.41 17.41
CA LEU A 170 29.44 -24.80 17.57
C LEU A 170 30.20 -24.94 16.26
N TYR A 171 29.65 -25.67 15.30
CA TYR A 171 30.34 -25.97 14.05
C TYR A 171 29.35 -26.31 12.94
N GLY A 172 29.71 -26.03 11.71
CA GLY A 172 29.04 -26.61 10.57
C GLY A 172 29.88 -26.49 9.31
N THR A 173 29.71 -27.46 8.43
CA THR A 173 30.32 -27.51 7.10
C THR A 173 29.27 -27.92 6.08
N ARG A 174 29.36 -27.37 4.87
CA ARG A 174 28.52 -27.68 3.72
C ARG A 174 29.31 -27.41 2.46
N GLU A 175 29.29 -28.36 1.54
CA GLU A 175 30.02 -28.30 0.28
C GLU A 175 29.12 -28.79 -0.86
N ARG A 176 29.07 -28.03 -1.94
CA ARG A 176 28.59 -28.44 -3.25
C ARG A 176 29.82 -28.51 -4.15
N GLU A 177 30.19 -29.71 -4.57
CA GLU A 177 31.42 -29.96 -5.31
C GLU A 177 31.52 -29.06 -6.55
N GLY A 178 32.65 -28.36 -6.70
CA GLY A 178 32.90 -27.44 -7.82
C GLY A 178 32.13 -26.11 -7.79
N VAL A 179 31.15 -25.92 -6.89
CA VAL A 179 30.28 -24.73 -6.89
C VAL A 179 30.52 -23.84 -5.67
N LYS A 180 30.46 -24.41 -4.46
CA LYS A 180 30.62 -23.62 -3.22
C LYS A 180 31.00 -24.48 -2.03
N SER A 181 31.71 -23.89 -1.08
CA SER A 181 32.05 -24.50 0.20
C SER A 181 31.83 -23.50 1.33
N THR A 182 31.22 -23.92 2.43
CA THR A 182 30.90 -23.06 3.57
C THR A 182 31.17 -23.79 4.86
N SER A 183 31.87 -23.15 5.78
CA SER A 183 32.11 -23.63 7.14
C SER A 183 31.98 -22.51 8.16
N PHE A 184 31.63 -22.86 9.39
CA PHE A 184 31.67 -21.94 10.52
C PHE A 184 32.14 -22.67 11.79
N PHE A 185 32.69 -21.90 12.71
CA PHE A 185 33.07 -22.35 14.04
C PHE A 185 32.66 -21.26 15.06
N LEU A 186 31.98 -21.67 16.12
CA LEU A 186 31.43 -20.78 17.15
C LEU A 186 30.64 -19.62 16.55
N TRP A 187 29.55 -19.93 15.85
CA TRP A 187 28.70 -18.93 15.23
C TRP A 187 28.30 -17.82 16.23
N PRO A 188 28.41 -16.52 15.89
CA PRO A 188 28.78 -15.94 14.59
C PRO A 188 30.28 -15.60 14.42
N ILE A 189 31.16 -16.05 15.33
CA ILE A 189 32.55 -15.60 15.43
C ILE A 189 33.36 -15.98 14.20
N PHE A 190 33.48 -17.26 13.84
CA PHE A 190 34.27 -17.68 12.68
C PHE A 190 33.40 -18.24 11.56
N ARG A 191 33.61 -17.73 10.35
CA ARG A 191 32.96 -18.23 9.13
C ARG A 191 33.95 -18.18 7.97
N LYS A 192 33.99 -19.24 7.18
CA LYS A 192 34.77 -19.30 5.94
C LYS A 192 33.88 -19.81 4.82
N GLU A 193 33.90 -19.16 3.69
CA GLU A 193 33.06 -19.52 2.56
C GLU A 193 33.77 -19.23 1.25
N LYS A 194 33.60 -20.13 0.29
CA LYS A 194 33.98 -19.99 -1.11
C LYS A 194 32.71 -20.12 -1.93
N LYS A 195 32.45 -19.17 -2.82
CA LYS A 195 31.26 -19.16 -3.70
C LYS A 195 31.68 -19.07 -5.15
N ASP A 196 30.74 -19.40 -6.02
CA ASP A 196 30.79 -19.16 -7.45
C ASP A 196 32.07 -19.75 -8.08
N LEU A 197 32.51 -20.91 -7.55
CA LEU A 197 33.72 -21.62 -7.98
C LEU A 197 33.59 -22.19 -9.41
N ASP A 198 32.36 -22.29 -9.90
CA ASP A 198 31.96 -22.70 -11.23
C ASP A 198 31.85 -21.53 -12.22
N THR A 199 32.15 -20.31 -11.78
CA THR A 199 32.12 -19.10 -12.60
C THR A 199 33.52 -18.50 -12.77
N ASP A 200 33.67 -17.55 -13.69
CA ASP A 200 34.94 -16.83 -13.89
C ASP A 200 35.29 -15.89 -12.72
N GLU A 201 34.37 -15.64 -11.79
CA GLU A 201 34.56 -14.70 -10.67
C GLU A 201 34.29 -15.37 -9.31
N PRO A 202 35.19 -16.25 -8.83
CA PRO A 202 35.03 -16.89 -7.53
C PRO A 202 35.14 -15.88 -6.38
N VAL A 203 34.38 -16.12 -5.31
CA VAL A 203 34.33 -15.22 -4.14
C VAL A 203 34.81 -15.94 -2.89
N ASP A 204 35.87 -15.43 -2.27
CA ASP A 204 36.40 -15.89 -1.00
C ASP A 204 35.94 -14.99 0.16
N VAL A 205 35.30 -15.58 1.16
CA VAL A 205 34.74 -14.89 2.33
C VAL A 205 35.33 -15.46 3.61
N PHE A 206 35.77 -14.59 4.52
CA PHE A 206 36.25 -15.00 5.83
C PHE A 206 35.85 -13.98 6.91
N TYR A 207 35.18 -14.44 7.96
CA TYR A 207 34.79 -13.65 9.11
C TYR A 207 35.43 -14.19 10.39
N ALA A 208 35.95 -13.26 11.19
CA ALA A 208 36.37 -13.38 12.59
C ALA A 208 35.66 -12.24 13.36
N PHE A 209 34.35 -12.35 13.50
CA PHE A 209 33.50 -11.30 14.05
C PHE A 209 33.79 -11.05 15.55
N PRO A 210 33.81 -9.79 16.02
CA PRO A 210 33.64 -8.54 15.26
C PRO A 210 34.96 -7.96 14.71
N LEU A 211 36.09 -8.63 14.89
CA LEU A 211 37.42 -8.05 14.69
C LEU A 211 37.81 -7.89 13.22
N TYR A 212 37.48 -8.88 12.38
CA TYR A 212 37.86 -8.86 10.98
C TYR A 212 36.84 -9.58 10.11
N MET A 213 36.47 -8.98 8.98
CA MET A 213 35.62 -9.61 7.98
C MET A 213 36.11 -9.23 6.59
N GLN A 214 36.23 -10.20 5.70
CA GLN A 214 36.60 -9.98 4.30
C GLN A 214 35.67 -10.73 3.34
N SER A 215 35.51 -10.16 2.15
CA SER A 215 34.88 -10.77 0.98
C SER A 215 35.62 -10.28 -0.24
N VAL A 216 36.28 -11.17 -0.98
CA VAL A 216 37.16 -10.82 -2.11
C VAL A 216 36.80 -11.67 -3.32
N SER A 217 36.64 -11.02 -4.46
CA SER A 217 36.55 -11.58 -5.80
C SER A 217 37.49 -10.79 -6.73
N GLU A 218 37.56 -11.14 -8.01
CA GLU A 218 38.38 -10.42 -8.99
C GLU A 218 37.97 -8.94 -9.12
N LYS A 219 36.67 -8.66 -9.20
CA LYS A 219 36.16 -7.30 -9.41
C LYS A 219 35.79 -6.57 -8.13
N ARG A 220 35.68 -7.28 -7.01
CA ARG A 220 35.17 -6.70 -5.77
C ARG A 220 35.93 -7.15 -4.54
N ALA A 221 36.29 -6.20 -3.70
CA ALA A 221 36.88 -6.47 -2.40
C ALA A 221 36.19 -5.68 -1.30
N SER A 222 35.90 -6.33 -0.18
CA SER A 222 35.34 -5.70 1.01
C SER A 222 36.13 -6.18 2.23
N TYR A 223 36.54 -5.23 3.06
CA TYR A 223 37.30 -5.45 4.28
C TYR A 223 36.65 -4.65 5.41
N THR A 224 36.45 -5.29 6.55
CA THR A 224 35.96 -4.64 7.77
C THR A 224 36.88 -4.99 8.92
N PHE A 225 37.31 -3.96 9.64
CA PHE A 225 38.14 -4.08 10.83
C PHE A 225 37.36 -3.54 12.03
N ILE A 226 37.24 -4.35 13.08
CA ILE A 226 36.58 -4.00 14.34
C ILE A 226 35.18 -3.42 14.07
N TRP A 227 34.28 -4.24 13.53
CA TRP A 227 32.91 -3.82 13.24
C TRP A 227 32.25 -3.22 14.49
N PRO A 228 31.57 -2.06 14.40
CA PRO A 228 31.21 -1.29 13.19
C PRO A 228 32.18 -0.14 12.84
N LEU A 229 33.41 -0.11 13.35
CA LEU A 229 34.27 1.07 13.30
C LEU A 229 34.91 1.36 11.94
N PHE A 230 35.33 0.35 11.20
CA PHE A 230 35.99 0.56 9.91
C PHE A 230 35.51 -0.46 8.90
N SER A 231 34.90 0.01 7.82
CA SER A 231 34.59 -0.81 6.65
C SER A 231 35.08 -0.11 5.38
N TYR A 232 35.72 -0.88 4.50
CA TYR A 232 36.16 -0.47 3.19
C TYR A 232 35.61 -1.45 2.16
N THR A 233 35.01 -0.93 1.09
CA THR A 233 34.53 -1.74 -0.03
C THR A 233 34.97 -1.08 -1.32
N ARG A 234 35.44 -1.88 -2.27
CA ARG A 234 35.82 -1.45 -3.61
C ARG A 234 35.23 -2.41 -4.63
N ASP A 235 34.66 -1.87 -5.68
CA ASP A 235 34.33 -2.57 -6.91
C ASP A 235 34.97 -1.82 -8.10
N ASP A 236 34.73 -2.29 -9.33
CA ASP A 236 35.27 -1.67 -10.56
C ASP A 236 34.82 -0.21 -10.75
N GLU A 237 33.65 0.16 -10.23
CA GLU A 237 33.02 1.47 -10.48
C GLU A 237 33.27 2.47 -9.34
N LYS A 238 33.44 1.98 -8.11
CA LYS A 238 33.47 2.81 -6.90
C LYS A 238 34.25 2.18 -5.75
N GLN A 239 34.63 3.06 -4.83
CA GLN A 239 35.08 2.71 -3.49
C GLN A 239 34.21 3.38 -2.44
N LYS A 240 34.09 2.73 -1.28
CA LYS A 240 33.25 3.15 -0.17
C LYS A 240 33.95 2.91 1.15
N TRP A 241 33.87 3.90 2.03
CA TRP A 241 34.35 3.88 3.40
C TRP A 241 33.17 4.10 4.35
N ASP A 242 33.10 3.34 5.44
CA ASP A 242 32.18 3.57 6.56
C ASP A 242 32.97 3.61 7.88
N ILE A 243 33.02 4.78 8.54
CA ILE A 243 33.95 5.03 9.66
C ILE A 243 33.43 6.05 10.71
N PRO A 244 32.80 5.64 11.82
CA PRO A 244 32.19 4.34 12.10
C PRO A 244 30.80 4.25 11.46
N TRP A 245 30.35 3.03 11.18
CA TRP A 245 28.99 2.81 10.67
C TRP A 245 27.94 2.95 11.80
N PRO A 246 26.78 3.59 11.57
CA PRO A 246 26.37 4.31 10.36
C PRO A 246 26.74 5.80 10.37
N LEU A 247 27.50 6.27 11.36
CA LEU A 247 27.75 7.69 11.62
C LEU A 247 28.48 8.41 10.49
N PHE A 248 29.38 7.74 9.78
CA PHE A 248 30.07 8.34 8.65
C PHE A 248 30.15 7.36 7.49
N SER A 249 29.87 7.85 6.28
CA SER A 249 30.10 7.10 5.05
C SER A 249 30.59 8.03 3.95
N ARG A 250 31.46 7.51 3.09
CA ARG A 250 31.94 8.21 1.89
C ARG A 250 32.04 7.22 0.76
N THR A 251 31.46 7.54 -0.39
CA THR A 251 31.50 6.75 -1.62
C THR A 251 32.06 7.61 -2.73
N ASP A 252 33.13 7.16 -3.36
CA ASP A 252 33.79 7.83 -4.48
C ASP A 252 33.82 6.86 -5.67
N GLY A 253 33.20 7.21 -6.79
CA GLY A 253 33.16 6.47 -8.04
C GLY A 253 32.84 7.39 -9.21
N GLU A 254 32.98 6.90 -10.43
CA GLU A 254 32.69 7.69 -11.64
C GLU A 254 31.19 7.98 -11.75
N GLU A 255 30.38 6.91 -11.66
CA GLU A 255 28.92 6.96 -11.77
C GLU A 255 28.21 7.15 -10.43
N ARG A 256 28.89 6.89 -9.31
CA ARG A 256 28.28 7.01 -7.97
C ARG A 256 29.15 7.78 -6.99
N LYS A 257 28.57 8.81 -6.37
CA LYS A 257 29.20 9.61 -5.32
C LYS A 257 28.26 9.77 -4.15
N GLY A 258 28.78 9.59 -2.94
CA GLY A 258 27.96 9.71 -1.74
C GLY A 258 28.78 10.14 -0.54
N PHE A 259 28.11 10.80 0.39
CA PHE A 259 28.68 11.22 1.66
C PHE A 259 27.57 11.24 2.70
N GLY A 260 27.87 10.82 3.92
CA GLY A 260 26.91 10.88 4.99
C GLY A 260 27.57 11.05 6.35
N ILE A 261 27.01 11.92 7.15
CA ILE A 261 27.19 12.00 8.59
C ILE A 261 25.83 11.74 9.23
N PHE A 262 25.55 10.50 9.63
CA PHE A 262 24.26 10.14 10.21
C PHE A 262 24.13 10.63 11.66
N PRO A 263 22.96 11.15 12.10
CA PRO A 263 21.75 11.41 11.32
C PRO A 263 21.72 12.81 10.67
N LEU A 264 22.79 13.59 10.76
CA LEU A 264 22.78 15.02 10.45
C LEU A 264 22.59 15.35 8.96
N TYR A 265 23.32 14.67 8.08
CA TYR A 265 23.30 14.97 6.66
C TYR A 265 23.77 13.77 5.85
N SER A 266 23.14 13.52 4.70
CA SER A 266 23.74 12.64 3.70
C SER A 266 23.29 13.00 2.30
N TYR A 267 24.13 12.72 1.31
CA TYR A 267 23.74 12.67 -0.09
C TYR A 267 24.26 11.40 -0.75
N ASP A 268 23.54 10.93 -1.75
CA ASP A 268 23.93 9.83 -2.63
C ASP A 268 23.47 10.20 -4.03
N ILE A 269 24.41 10.24 -4.97
CA ILE A 269 24.19 10.55 -6.38
C ILE A 269 24.64 9.30 -7.14
N LYS A 270 23.75 8.75 -7.94
CA LYS A 270 24.02 7.62 -8.82
C LYS A 270 23.52 7.97 -10.21
N ASP A 271 24.42 8.17 -11.16
CA ASP A 271 24.10 8.64 -12.50
C ASP A 271 23.31 9.96 -12.47
N ARG A 272 22.00 9.90 -12.78
CA ARG A 272 21.06 11.03 -12.71
C ARG A 272 20.24 11.04 -11.42
N ASP A 273 20.24 9.94 -10.67
CA ASP A 273 19.46 9.79 -9.45
C ASP A 273 20.18 10.47 -8.28
N LYS A 274 19.41 11.16 -7.46
CA LYS A 274 19.91 11.92 -6.32
C LYS A 274 19.04 11.70 -5.10
N THR A 275 19.67 11.45 -3.96
CA THR A 275 19.00 11.43 -2.65
C THR A 275 19.77 12.29 -1.68
N VAL A 276 19.06 13.13 -0.91
CA VAL A 276 19.60 13.97 0.15
C VAL A 276 18.78 13.78 1.42
N ASN A 277 19.44 13.67 2.57
CA ASN A 277 18.81 13.67 3.89
C ASN A 277 19.40 14.79 4.73
N ILE A 278 18.55 15.47 5.49
CA ILE A 278 18.96 16.48 6.48
C ILE A 278 18.27 16.12 7.80
N LEU A 279 19.03 15.97 8.87
CA LEU A 279 18.57 15.59 10.21
C LEU A 279 17.60 14.40 10.15
N TRP A 280 18.02 13.29 9.55
CA TRP A 280 17.17 12.11 9.39
C TRP A 280 16.49 11.72 10.72
N PRO A 281 15.16 11.44 10.74
CA PRO A 281 14.25 11.33 9.60
C PRO A 281 13.48 12.63 9.24
N LEU A 282 13.93 13.80 9.69
CA LEU A 282 13.18 15.06 9.56
C LEU A 282 13.07 15.57 8.13
N TYR A 283 14.07 15.36 7.27
CA TYR A 283 14.01 15.77 5.88
C TYR A 283 14.69 14.73 5.00
N LYS A 284 13.99 14.31 3.95
CA LYS A 284 14.53 13.48 2.87
C LYS A 284 14.00 13.96 1.54
N GLU A 285 14.88 14.13 0.58
CA GLU A 285 14.56 14.42 -0.81
C GLU A 285 15.18 13.37 -1.70
N SER A 286 14.42 12.85 -2.65
CA SER A 286 14.87 11.84 -3.60
C SER A 286 14.32 12.19 -4.98
N GLU A 287 15.18 12.12 -5.98
CA GLU A 287 14.89 12.32 -7.39
C GLU A 287 15.49 11.15 -8.14
N TRP A 288 14.70 10.46 -8.96
CA TRP A 288 15.18 9.32 -9.74
C TRP A 288 14.48 9.23 -11.08
N TYR A 289 15.07 8.47 -12.01
CA TYR A 289 14.57 8.33 -13.37
C TYR A 289 14.26 6.86 -13.71
N ALA A 290 13.11 6.61 -14.32
CA ALA A 290 12.79 5.33 -14.94
C ALA A 290 12.59 5.54 -16.45
N GLY A 291 13.60 5.19 -17.25
CA GLY A 291 13.67 5.64 -18.64
C GLY A 291 13.82 7.16 -18.72
N ASP A 292 12.92 7.82 -19.43
CA ASP A 292 12.87 9.29 -19.54
C ASP A 292 11.94 9.94 -18.49
N GLU A 293 11.25 9.14 -17.68
CA GLU A 293 10.32 9.65 -16.68
C GLU A 293 11.03 10.03 -15.38
N ARG A 294 10.83 11.28 -14.95
CA ARG A 294 11.34 11.84 -13.70
C ARG A 294 10.36 11.57 -12.57
N PHE A 295 10.89 11.08 -11.45
CA PHE A 295 10.17 10.89 -10.19
C PHE A 295 10.84 11.74 -9.12
N PHE A 296 10.06 12.54 -8.41
CA PHE A 296 10.55 13.37 -7.32
C PHE A 296 9.73 13.11 -6.06
N GLN A 297 10.40 12.94 -4.93
CA GLN A 297 9.79 12.73 -3.63
C GLN A 297 10.50 13.54 -2.56
N ARG A 298 9.75 14.32 -1.79
CA ARG A 298 10.21 14.99 -0.57
C ARG A 298 9.41 14.50 0.63
N ARG A 299 10.08 14.21 1.74
CA ARG A 299 9.48 13.87 3.03
C ARG A 299 9.97 14.85 4.07
N VAL A 300 9.02 15.38 4.84
CA VAL A 300 9.28 16.23 5.99
C VAL A 300 8.67 15.54 7.21
N PHE A 301 9.47 15.31 8.24
CA PHE A 301 9.17 14.36 9.31
C PHE A 301 8.84 12.95 8.75
N LEU A 302 8.15 12.13 9.53
CA LEU A 302 7.85 10.73 9.18
C LEU A 302 6.70 10.57 8.19
N PHE A 303 5.74 11.50 8.18
CA PHE A 303 4.44 11.31 7.52
C PHE A 303 4.13 12.32 6.42
N SER A 304 4.60 13.56 6.54
CA SER A 304 4.36 14.58 5.51
C SER A 304 5.22 14.30 4.29
N LYS A 305 4.59 14.28 3.13
CA LYS A 305 5.17 13.76 1.90
C LYS A 305 4.68 14.56 0.72
N TYR A 306 5.59 14.90 -0.16
CA TYR A 306 5.31 15.45 -1.48
C TYR A 306 5.90 14.51 -2.53
N GLU A 307 5.12 14.18 -3.55
CA GLU A 307 5.57 13.43 -4.71
C GLU A 307 5.13 14.12 -5.98
N GLU A 308 5.99 14.08 -6.98
CA GLU A 308 5.76 14.62 -8.30
C GLU A 308 6.26 13.58 -9.33
N GLU A 309 5.36 13.20 -10.21
CA GLU A 309 5.57 12.31 -11.34
C GLU A 309 4.92 12.96 -12.56
N LYS A 310 5.15 12.41 -13.76
CA LYS A 310 4.48 12.90 -14.97
C LYS A 310 2.95 12.84 -14.79
N GLU A 311 2.30 14.00 -14.88
CA GLU A 311 0.84 14.17 -14.73
C GLU A 311 0.27 13.71 -13.38
N LYS A 312 1.11 13.54 -12.34
CA LYS A 312 0.65 13.12 -11.02
C LYS A 312 1.40 13.86 -9.93
N VAL A 313 0.63 14.52 -9.06
CA VAL A 313 1.14 15.25 -7.90
C VAL A 313 0.46 14.73 -6.66
N PHE A 314 1.22 14.56 -5.60
CA PHE A 314 0.73 14.15 -4.30
C PHE A 314 1.35 15.03 -3.23
N LEU A 315 0.52 15.61 -2.36
CA LEU A 315 0.97 16.43 -1.25
C LEU A 315 0.18 16.08 0.01
N ASN A 316 0.87 15.68 1.05
CA ASN A 316 0.30 15.47 2.36
C ASN A 316 1.08 16.24 3.42
N ILE A 317 0.35 17.01 4.20
CA ILE A 317 0.85 17.62 5.42
C ILE A 317 0.08 16.98 6.56
N TRP A 318 0.65 15.93 7.16
CA TRP A 318 0.02 15.20 8.25
C TRP A 318 0.05 16.02 9.55
N PRO A 319 -1.02 16.00 10.37
CA PRO A 319 -2.31 15.31 10.20
C PRO A 319 -3.39 16.18 9.50
N PHE A 320 -2.99 17.26 8.82
CA PHE A 320 -3.89 18.28 8.30
C PHE A 320 -4.57 17.85 7.01
N PHE A 321 -3.88 17.73 5.89
CA PHE A 321 -4.56 17.48 4.61
C PHE A 321 -3.81 16.55 3.67
N ASP A 322 -4.56 16.01 2.71
CA ASP A 322 -4.11 15.13 1.64
C ASP A 322 -4.62 15.70 0.32
N TYR A 323 -3.72 16.10 -0.57
CA TYR A 323 -4.00 16.56 -1.93
C TYR A 323 -3.41 15.57 -2.91
N ARG A 324 -4.20 15.18 -3.90
CA ARG A 324 -3.80 14.24 -4.96
C ARG A 324 -4.28 14.80 -6.28
N GLU A 325 -3.43 14.77 -7.28
CA GLU A 325 -3.75 15.15 -8.64
C GLU A 325 -3.22 14.09 -9.59
N LYS A 326 -4.03 13.68 -10.56
CA LYS A 326 -3.68 12.73 -11.61
C LYS A 326 -4.43 13.11 -12.88
N GLN A 327 -3.71 13.31 -13.99
CA GLN A 327 -4.31 13.64 -15.30
C GLN A 327 -5.30 14.83 -15.21
N LYS A 328 -4.93 15.89 -14.48
CA LYS A 328 -5.74 17.09 -14.21
C LYS A 328 -7.01 16.85 -13.38
N GLU A 329 -7.25 15.65 -12.88
CA GLU A 329 -8.24 15.38 -11.85
C GLU A 329 -7.58 15.51 -10.48
N TYR A 330 -8.18 16.29 -9.58
CA TYR A 330 -7.67 16.49 -8.25
C TYR A 330 -8.67 16.08 -7.17
N ALA A 331 -8.13 15.68 -6.02
CA ALA A 331 -8.87 15.36 -4.82
C ALA A 331 -8.15 15.91 -3.59
N PHE A 332 -8.87 16.62 -2.74
CA PHE A 332 -8.40 17.20 -1.49
C PHE A 332 -9.24 16.66 -0.33
N TYR A 333 -8.57 16.35 0.78
CA TYR A 333 -9.19 15.80 1.98
C TYR A 333 -8.63 16.46 3.24
N PHE A 334 -9.51 16.89 4.13
CA PHE A 334 -9.18 17.44 5.44
C PHE A 334 -10.20 16.98 6.50
N PRO A 335 -9.79 16.56 7.71
CA PRO A 335 -8.41 16.30 8.11
C PRO A 335 -7.86 14.96 7.56
N SER A 336 -6.54 14.83 7.45
CA SER A 336 -5.85 13.59 7.08
C SER A 336 -5.13 12.98 8.29
N ILE A 337 -5.93 12.50 9.24
CA ILE A 337 -5.44 12.07 10.58
C ILE A 337 -4.62 10.79 10.50
N LEU A 338 -5.02 9.84 9.67
CA LEU A 338 -4.33 8.55 9.54
C LEU A 338 -3.50 8.51 8.25
N PRO A 339 -2.21 8.12 8.31
CA PRO A 339 -1.30 8.17 7.17
C PRO A 339 -1.41 6.96 6.23
N PHE A 340 -2.43 6.11 6.39
CA PHE A 340 -2.65 4.93 5.56
C PHE A 340 -3.29 5.31 4.22
N ARG A 341 -2.85 4.63 3.15
CA ARG A 341 -3.26 4.92 1.77
C ARG A 341 -3.33 3.63 0.99
N ASP A 342 -4.48 2.98 1.08
CA ASP A 342 -4.87 1.86 0.23
C ASP A 342 -6.34 2.00 -0.14
N GLU A 343 -6.74 1.28 -1.18
CA GLU A 343 -8.10 1.30 -1.73
C GLU A 343 -9.17 1.03 -0.66
N GLY A 344 -8.92 0.09 0.27
CA GLY A 344 -9.86 -0.21 1.35
C GLY A 344 -9.95 0.91 2.37
N PHE A 345 -8.81 1.49 2.77
CA PHE A 345 -8.77 2.64 3.68
C PHE A 345 -9.49 3.86 3.11
N ASP A 346 -9.21 4.22 1.86
CA ASP A 346 -9.78 5.41 1.20
C ASP A 346 -11.31 5.30 1.05
N ARG A 347 -11.85 4.08 0.94
CA ARG A 347 -13.30 3.82 0.82
C ARG A 347 -14.01 3.70 2.17
N ILE A 348 -13.41 2.96 3.11
CA ILE A 348 -14.06 2.55 4.36
C ILE A 348 -13.76 3.53 5.50
N ILE A 349 -12.49 3.86 5.75
CA ILE A 349 -12.08 4.61 6.95
C ILE A 349 -11.98 6.11 6.66
N LYS A 350 -11.30 6.50 5.57
CA LYS A 350 -11.04 7.89 5.24
C LYS A 350 -12.30 8.77 5.21
N PRO A 351 -13.44 8.33 4.64
CA PRO A 351 -14.64 9.17 4.60
C PRO A 351 -15.31 9.33 5.97
N LEU A 352 -15.00 8.49 6.97
CA LEU A 352 -15.46 8.72 8.35
C LEU A 352 -14.70 9.87 9.01
N LEU A 353 -13.44 10.09 8.64
CA LEU A 353 -12.56 11.07 9.28
C LEU A 353 -12.49 12.38 8.51
N THR A 354 -12.85 12.37 7.23
CA THR A 354 -12.78 13.55 6.36
C THR A 354 -13.99 14.45 6.58
N LEU A 355 -13.74 15.65 7.06
CA LEU A 355 -14.77 16.68 7.27
C LEU A 355 -14.95 17.58 6.05
N TRP A 356 -13.88 17.78 5.27
CA TRP A 356 -13.86 18.53 4.04
C TRP A 356 -13.25 17.68 2.93
N GLU A 357 -14.06 17.40 1.92
CA GLU A 357 -13.66 16.70 0.71
C GLU A 357 -13.91 17.63 -0.49
N GLN A 358 -12.91 17.77 -1.36
CA GLN A 358 -13.07 18.47 -2.63
C GLN A 358 -12.53 17.59 -3.74
N LYS A 359 -13.27 17.47 -4.84
CA LYS A 359 -12.91 16.69 -6.02
C LYS A 359 -13.22 17.48 -7.27
N GLY A 360 -12.38 17.41 -8.28
CA GLY A 360 -12.66 18.10 -9.52
C GLY A 360 -11.70 17.78 -10.66
N SER A 361 -12.02 18.34 -11.81
CA SER A 361 -11.24 18.41 -13.04
C SER A 361 -11.31 19.85 -13.58
N GLU A 362 -10.79 20.10 -14.77
CA GLU A 362 -10.86 21.44 -15.40
C GLU A 362 -12.30 21.95 -15.59
N THR A 363 -13.28 21.06 -15.82
CA THR A 363 -14.68 21.42 -16.14
C THR A 363 -15.66 21.20 -14.99
N LYS A 364 -15.27 20.42 -13.97
CA LYS A 364 -16.15 20.02 -12.87
C LYS A 364 -15.44 20.22 -11.54
N SER A 365 -16.07 20.87 -10.58
CA SER A 365 -15.55 21.01 -9.22
C SER A 365 -16.65 20.75 -8.20
N MET A 366 -16.38 19.89 -7.24
CA MET A 366 -17.33 19.47 -6.20
C MET A 366 -16.67 19.61 -4.84
N THR A 367 -17.34 20.27 -3.91
CA THR A 367 -16.92 20.45 -2.52
C THR A 367 -17.99 19.90 -1.60
N ASN A 368 -17.57 19.19 -0.57
CA ASN A 368 -18.42 18.65 0.48
C ASN A 368 -17.80 18.99 1.85
N LEU A 369 -18.62 19.57 2.74
CA LEU A 369 -18.28 19.86 4.12
C LEU A 369 -19.26 19.15 5.06
N LEU A 370 -18.73 18.59 6.15
CA LEU A 370 -19.45 17.96 7.25
C LEU A 370 -20.51 16.96 6.77
N TYR A 371 -20.09 16.06 5.88
CA TYR A 371 -20.90 14.94 5.38
C TYR A 371 -22.23 15.38 4.75
N GLY A 372 -22.17 16.36 3.83
CA GLY A 372 -23.31 16.86 3.09
C GLY A 372 -24.05 18.03 3.75
N LEU A 373 -23.54 18.57 4.86
CA LEU A 373 -24.13 19.77 5.48
C LEU A 373 -24.01 20.96 4.53
N PHE A 374 -22.86 21.09 3.86
CA PHE A 374 -22.67 22.03 2.79
C PHE A 374 -22.04 21.32 1.60
N THR A 375 -22.69 21.43 0.44
CA THR A 375 -22.12 20.96 -0.83
C THR A 375 -22.14 22.08 -1.85
N SER A 376 -21.10 22.14 -2.67
CA SER A 376 -21.00 23.08 -3.79
C SER A 376 -20.53 22.30 -5.00
N GLU A 377 -21.28 22.39 -6.08
CA GLU A 377 -20.99 21.73 -7.35
C GLU A 377 -20.95 22.80 -8.43
N ARG A 378 -19.90 22.78 -9.23
CA ARG A 378 -19.75 23.59 -10.43
C ARG A 378 -19.46 22.65 -11.58
N LYS A 379 -20.21 22.79 -12.66
CA LYS A 379 -20.03 22.05 -13.90
C LYS A 379 -20.21 23.03 -15.05
N ASP A 380 -19.12 23.33 -15.75
CA ASP A 380 -19.06 24.38 -16.77
C ASP A 380 -19.58 25.72 -16.19
N ASP A 381 -20.64 26.28 -16.78
CA ASP A 381 -21.29 27.53 -16.34
C ASP A 381 -22.40 27.32 -15.31
N MET A 382 -22.76 26.06 -15.04
CA MET A 382 -23.78 25.74 -14.03
C MET A 382 -23.14 25.58 -12.66
N TRP A 383 -23.78 26.17 -11.66
CA TRP A 383 -23.41 25.99 -10.27
C TRP A 383 -24.61 25.61 -9.42
N LYS A 384 -24.33 24.86 -8.37
CA LYS A 384 -25.30 24.38 -7.39
C LYS A 384 -24.67 24.42 -6.02
N ILE A 385 -25.27 25.17 -5.10
CA ILE A 385 -24.87 25.24 -3.69
C ILE A 385 -26.01 24.69 -2.86
N ARG A 386 -25.70 23.80 -1.94
CA ARG A 386 -26.68 23.22 -1.03
C ARG A 386 -26.20 23.36 0.41
N PHE A 387 -27.07 23.85 1.27
CA PHE A 387 -26.92 23.83 2.71
C PHE A 387 -27.98 22.90 3.30
N ALA A 388 -27.57 21.66 3.57
CA ALA A 388 -28.40 20.59 4.11
C ALA A 388 -29.71 20.41 3.32
N PHE A 389 -30.80 20.07 4.01
CA PHE A 389 -32.16 20.11 3.47
C PHE A 389 -32.74 21.54 3.48
N LEU A 390 -32.03 22.52 4.06
CA LEU A 390 -32.58 23.84 4.34
C LEU A 390 -32.65 24.71 3.09
N LEU A 391 -31.56 24.76 2.31
CA LEU A 391 -31.44 25.66 1.17
C LEU A 391 -30.67 25.00 0.03
N GLU A 392 -31.22 25.08 -1.18
CA GLU A 392 -30.53 24.75 -2.42
C GLU A 392 -30.59 25.96 -3.34
N LEU A 393 -29.45 26.42 -3.81
CA LEU A 393 -29.29 27.49 -4.78
C LEU A 393 -28.74 26.88 -6.06
N THR A 394 -29.38 27.17 -7.18
CA THR A 394 -28.91 26.76 -8.50
C THR A 394 -28.78 27.99 -9.38
N GLY A 395 -27.78 28.01 -10.26
CA GLY A 395 -27.66 29.09 -11.22
C GLY A 395 -26.83 28.72 -12.43
N ASP A 396 -27.07 29.49 -13.49
CA ASP A 396 -26.32 29.48 -14.74
C ASP A 396 -26.09 30.93 -15.20
N ASP A 397 -25.39 31.14 -16.32
CA ASP A 397 -25.19 32.45 -16.94
C ASP A 397 -26.49 33.19 -17.24
N LYS A 398 -27.59 32.44 -17.37
CA LYS A 398 -28.87 33.01 -17.69
C LYS A 398 -29.45 33.57 -16.39
N GLY A 399 -29.53 32.85 -15.28
CA GLY A 399 -29.87 33.40 -13.96
C GLY A 399 -29.92 32.37 -12.82
N PHE A 400 -30.48 32.76 -11.67
CA PHE A 400 -30.47 31.92 -10.45
C PHE A 400 -31.87 31.48 -10.01
N GLY A 401 -31.93 30.36 -9.28
CA GLY A 401 -33.10 29.85 -8.58
C GLY A 401 -32.74 29.39 -7.18
N PHE A 402 -33.74 29.29 -6.31
CA PHE A 402 -33.58 28.76 -4.96
C PHE A 402 -34.69 27.76 -4.61
N GLN A 403 -34.39 26.83 -3.72
CA GLN A 403 -35.35 25.95 -3.07
C GLN A 403 -35.07 25.95 -1.57
N PHE A 404 -36.13 26.02 -0.77
CA PHE A 404 -36.09 25.99 0.69
C PHE A 404 -36.79 24.73 1.19
N LEU A 405 -36.24 24.12 2.25
CA LEU A 405 -36.74 22.88 2.87
C LEU A 405 -36.95 21.77 1.82
N SER A 406 -35.90 21.51 1.03
CA SER A 406 -35.87 20.50 -0.03
C SER A 406 -37.04 20.59 -1.04
N GLY A 407 -37.47 21.82 -1.35
CA GLY A 407 -38.48 22.09 -2.38
C GLY A 407 -39.89 22.36 -1.86
N LEU A 408 -40.08 22.48 -0.53
CA LEU A 408 -41.33 22.95 0.06
C LEU A 408 -41.69 24.34 -0.49
N PHE A 409 -40.69 25.21 -0.58
CA PHE A 409 -40.78 26.48 -1.29
C PHE A 409 -39.65 26.55 -2.31
N GLY A 410 -39.87 27.17 -3.45
CA GLY A 410 -38.81 27.40 -4.41
C GLY A 410 -39.18 28.43 -5.44
N MET A 411 -38.19 29.04 -6.03
CA MET A 411 -38.37 29.99 -7.11
C MET A 411 -37.27 29.74 -8.13
N ASP A 412 -37.67 29.45 -9.36
CA ASP A 412 -36.81 29.57 -10.52
C ASP A 412 -37.31 30.72 -11.41
N ARG A 413 -36.70 30.88 -12.59
CA ARG A 413 -37.03 31.98 -13.51
C ARG A 413 -38.45 31.88 -14.07
N LYS A 414 -38.96 30.68 -14.25
CA LYS A 414 -40.24 30.35 -14.91
C LYS A 414 -41.32 29.89 -13.93
N ARG A 415 -40.96 29.45 -12.73
CA ARG A 415 -41.87 28.76 -11.81
C ARG A 415 -41.61 29.13 -10.36
N ILE A 416 -42.69 29.23 -9.59
CA ILE A 416 -42.69 29.32 -8.13
C ILE A 416 -43.25 28.01 -7.60
N LYS A 417 -42.57 27.35 -6.67
CA LYS A 417 -43.05 26.17 -5.96
C LYS A 417 -43.55 26.58 -4.57
N ILE A 418 -44.77 26.18 -4.24
CA ILE A 418 -45.36 26.34 -2.91
C ILE A 418 -45.96 24.98 -2.51
N PHE A 419 -45.62 24.45 -1.34
CA PHE A 419 -46.00 23.12 -0.90
C PHE A 419 -45.72 22.02 -1.93
N PHE A 420 -44.53 22.06 -2.55
CA PHE A 420 -44.09 21.16 -3.64
C PHE A 420 -44.86 21.29 -4.97
N ILE A 421 -45.87 22.14 -5.06
CA ILE A 421 -46.67 22.35 -6.27
C ILE A 421 -46.04 23.49 -7.10
N PRO A 422 -45.63 23.24 -8.35
CA PRO A 422 -45.09 24.28 -9.23
C PRO A 422 -46.21 25.11 -9.87
N PHE A 423 -46.11 26.43 -9.75
CA PHE A 423 -46.94 27.42 -10.43
C PHE A 423 -46.08 28.17 -11.44
N GLU A 424 -46.59 28.42 -12.64
CA GLU A 424 -45.88 29.25 -13.62
C GLU A 424 -45.86 30.70 -13.16
N ARG A 425 -44.69 31.32 -13.26
CA ARG A 425 -44.51 32.74 -12.97
C ARG A 425 -45.04 33.51 -14.17
N ALA A 426 -45.97 34.43 -13.94
CA ALA A 426 -46.31 35.43 -14.94
C ALA A 426 -45.04 36.24 -15.23
N VAL A 427 -44.40 35.94 -16.37
CA VAL A 427 -43.37 36.82 -16.91
C VAL A 427 -44.14 37.99 -17.48
N ASP A 428 -44.00 39.16 -16.87
CA ASP A 428 -44.45 40.41 -17.49
C ASP A 428 -43.67 40.58 -18.78
N THR A 429 -44.28 40.20 -19.90
CA THR A 429 -44.00 40.80 -21.20
C THR A 429 -44.46 42.26 -21.13
N GLN A 430 -43.65 43.11 -20.51
CA GLN A 430 -43.55 44.50 -20.96
C GLN A 430 -42.48 44.54 -22.06
N GLU A 431 -42.83 44.02 -23.23
CA GLU A 431 -42.36 44.68 -24.45
C GLU A 431 -43.19 45.96 -24.57
N ASN A 432 -42.51 47.09 -24.65
CA ASN A 432 -43.13 48.38 -24.81
C ASN A 432 -42.19 49.24 -25.68
N PRO A 433 -42.66 49.91 -26.73
CA PRO A 433 -43.79 49.61 -27.62
C PRO A 433 -43.38 49.31 -29.08
#